data_AF-A0AAP6XNT9-F1
#
_entry.id   AF-A0AAP6XNT9-F1
#
_cell.length_a   1.000
_cell.length_b   1.000
_cell.length_c   1.000
_cell.angle_alpha   90.00
_cell.angle_beta   90.00
_cell.angle_gamma   90.00
#
_symmetry.space_group_name_H-M   'P 1'
#
loop_
_entity.id
_entity.type
_entity.pdbx_description
1 polymer ?
#
loop_
_entity_poly.entity_id
_entity_poly.type
_entity_poly.pdbx_seq_one_letter_code
_entity_poly.pdbx_strand_id
1 'polypeptide(L)'
;MSTPNNDGFEPYPQHPQGSHPENDGGYPSYDSYADPGNYADQAGNYQNGYSDYSAFEVNSAASMAGNTALRFHGQQLTDNVPGDGVSPHPINDPANNGWSHVKGTGKLNILEAIGWGFKTVFGNPKLWLPLGVVYLLLSVAVQFVPTVGTWIQVGGTTVFGPWMIGAALQATLARNLNFGDVKSPTFGKTLGMSVLLSVIAMLGMTVLLTALGIGAFSAIDPTMIPENPEAIMDDPETFFAVMGPVMAAFGIGLVVMLLISPLFMLQPWFAGDNNGTFGQAFTGGFKAGARNYGRLLGFAVLAGLINLIGAIPFGLGLIVTLPATMLALAYGYRQISAGPVPKEPTA
;
A
#
# COMPACT_ATOMS: atom_id res chain seq x y z
N MET A 1 21.38 -48.14 -12.41
CA MET A 1 21.72 -46.73 -12.16
C MET A 1 20.41 -45.96 -12.16
N SER A 2 19.90 -45.61 -10.98
CA SER A 2 18.68 -44.84 -10.78
C SER A 2 19.06 -43.40 -10.44
N THR A 3 18.54 -42.45 -11.20
CA THR A 3 18.70 -41.01 -10.98
C THR A 3 17.80 -40.53 -9.83
N PRO A 4 18.20 -39.51 -9.04
CA PRO A 4 17.46 -39.05 -7.86
C PRO A 4 16.26 -38.15 -8.20
N ASN A 5 15.21 -38.26 -7.38
CA ASN A 5 13.95 -37.50 -7.42
C ASN A 5 14.14 -35.98 -7.38
N ASN A 6 13.36 -35.29 -8.20
CA ASN A 6 13.22 -33.83 -8.19
C ASN A 6 11.72 -33.54 -8.06
N ASP A 7 11.24 -33.43 -6.82
CA ASP A 7 9.82 -33.24 -6.48
C ASP A 7 9.42 -31.78 -6.74
N GLY A 8 8.84 -31.51 -7.92
CA GLY A 8 8.27 -30.23 -8.32
C GLY A 8 6.74 -30.24 -8.22
N PHE A 9 6.15 -29.17 -7.66
CA PHE A 9 4.71 -29.00 -7.42
C PHE A 9 3.84 -28.91 -8.70
N GLU A 10 2.56 -29.31 -8.58
CA GLU A 10 1.56 -29.37 -9.65
C GLU A 10 1.00 -27.99 -10.11
N PRO A 11 0.49 -27.85 -11.36
CA PRO A 11 -0.03 -26.59 -11.89
C PRO A 11 -1.48 -26.28 -11.49
N TYR A 12 -1.78 -25.01 -11.23
CA TYR A 12 -3.13 -24.52 -10.96
C TYR A 12 -4.02 -24.45 -12.22
N PRO A 13 -5.35 -24.58 -12.10
CA PRO A 13 -6.28 -24.60 -13.24
C PRO A 13 -6.28 -23.29 -14.05
N GLN A 14 -6.57 -23.38 -15.36
CA GLN A 14 -6.64 -22.22 -16.26
C GLN A 14 -7.81 -21.27 -15.98
N HIS A 15 -8.84 -21.73 -15.27
CA HIS A 15 -10.02 -20.95 -14.85
C HIS A 15 -10.49 -21.37 -13.45
N PRO A 16 -9.86 -20.87 -12.39
CA PRO A 16 -10.29 -21.18 -11.03
C PRO A 16 -11.59 -20.40 -10.69
N GLN A 17 -12.50 -21.03 -9.95
CA GLN A 17 -13.77 -20.42 -9.52
C GLN A 17 -13.52 -19.07 -8.80
N GLY A 18 -14.21 -18.01 -9.23
CA GLY A 18 -13.96 -16.64 -8.76
C GLY A 18 -13.05 -15.79 -9.67
N SER A 19 -12.55 -16.31 -10.79
CA SER A 19 -11.78 -15.52 -11.77
C SER A 19 -12.61 -14.53 -12.60
N HIS A 20 -13.95 -14.59 -12.50
CA HIS A 20 -14.88 -13.70 -13.21
C HIS A 20 -16.11 -13.38 -12.34
N PRO A 21 -16.67 -12.15 -12.38
CA PRO A 21 -17.81 -11.74 -11.54
C PRO A 21 -19.09 -12.55 -11.74
N GLU A 22 -19.17 -13.27 -12.85
CA GLU A 22 -20.33 -14.04 -13.29
C GLU A 22 -20.27 -15.49 -12.80
N ASN A 23 -19.15 -15.92 -12.21
CA ASN A 23 -18.83 -17.33 -12.06
C ASN A 23 -19.04 -17.93 -10.67
N ASP A 24 -19.57 -17.22 -9.66
CA ASP A 24 -20.17 -17.86 -8.47
C ASP A 24 -20.86 -16.87 -7.52
N GLY A 25 -21.99 -17.30 -6.97
CA GLY A 25 -22.73 -16.58 -5.93
C GLY A 25 -21.98 -16.56 -4.61
N GLY A 26 -21.68 -15.35 -4.12
CA GLY A 26 -21.43 -15.05 -2.70
C GLY A 26 -20.23 -15.76 -2.06
N TYR A 27 -19.01 -15.27 -2.34
CA TYR A 27 -17.85 -15.57 -1.50
C TYR A 27 -17.63 -14.54 -0.39
N PRO A 28 -16.99 -14.93 0.74
CA PRO A 28 -16.90 -14.10 1.92
C PRO A 28 -15.97 -12.90 1.69
N SER A 29 -16.57 -11.70 1.73
CA SER A 29 -15.86 -10.42 1.84
C SER A 29 -14.94 -10.40 3.08
N TYR A 30 -14.01 -9.44 3.16
CA TYR A 30 -13.19 -9.12 4.35
C TYR A 30 -13.94 -9.12 5.69
N ASP A 31 -15.27 -8.96 5.65
CA ASP A 31 -16.17 -9.07 6.81
C ASP A 31 -16.23 -10.47 7.45
N SER A 32 -15.79 -11.52 6.78
CA SER A 32 -15.87 -12.91 7.28
C SER A 32 -14.73 -13.33 8.22
N TYR A 33 -13.62 -12.59 8.24
CA TYR A 33 -12.43 -12.96 9.05
C TYR A 33 -12.26 -12.09 10.30
N ALA A 34 -13.31 -11.37 10.71
CA ALA A 34 -13.22 -10.36 11.77
C ALA A 34 -13.50 -10.88 13.20
N ASP A 35 -13.75 -12.17 13.41
CA ASP A 35 -14.02 -12.72 14.74
C ASP A 35 -12.97 -13.78 15.16
N PRO A 36 -12.01 -13.44 16.05
CA PRO A 36 -11.15 -14.43 16.68
C PRO A 36 -11.90 -15.03 17.89
N GLY A 37 -12.96 -15.79 17.62
CA GLY A 37 -13.91 -16.15 18.68
C GLY A 37 -14.62 -17.50 18.57
N ASN A 38 -14.53 -18.25 17.46
CA ASN A 38 -15.17 -19.56 17.39
C ASN A 38 -14.55 -20.46 16.30
N TYR A 39 -13.57 -21.28 16.69
CA TYR A 39 -13.37 -22.58 16.06
C TYR A 39 -14.03 -23.62 16.96
N ALA A 40 -15.35 -23.74 16.84
CA ALA A 40 -16.11 -24.81 17.45
C ALA A 40 -17.20 -25.27 16.46
N ASP A 41 -17.02 -26.50 16.00
CA ASP A 41 -18.04 -27.45 15.54
C ASP A 41 -19.14 -26.94 14.62
N GLN A 42 -18.95 -27.17 13.31
CA GLN A 42 -20.08 -27.52 12.45
C GLN A 42 -19.70 -28.66 11.52
N ALA A 43 -19.58 -29.86 12.10
CA ALA A 43 -19.70 -31.11 11.38
C ALA A 43 -21.14 -31.27 10.90
N GLY A 44 -21.42 -30.77 9.69
CA GLY A 44 -22.68 -30.91 8.98
C GLY A 44 -22.51 -31.83 7.78
N ASN A 45 -22.84 -33.10 8.01
CA ASN A 45 -22.87 -34.25 7.11
C ASN A 45 -23.27 -33.94 5.65
N TYR A 46 -22.33 -34.03 4.70
CA TYR A 46 -22.61 -34.33 3.29
C TYR A 46 -21.72 -35.48 2.83
N GLN A 47 -22.36 -36.64 2.74
CA GLN A 47 -21.78 -37.92 2.40
C GLN A 47 -22.13 -38.24 0.93
N ASN A 48 -21.12 -38.72 0.20
CA ASN A 48 -21.13 -39.46 -1.07
C ASN A 48 -20.69 -38.73 -2.36
N GLY A 49 -19.53 -39.16 -2.84
CA GLY A 49 -19.00 -38.92 -4.17
C GLY A 49 -17.51 -39.27 -4.26
N TYR A 50 -17.16 -40.54 -4.04
CA TYR A 50 -15.80 -41.05 -4.24
C TYR A 50 -15.37 -40.90 -5.71
N SER A 51 -14.23 -40.27 -5.97
CA SER A 51 -13.41 -40.53 -7.18
C SER A 51 -11.98 -40.05 -6.96
N ASP A 52 -11.21 -40.98 -6.40
CA ASP A 52 -9.87 -41.42 -6.81
C ASP A 52 -8.81 -40.36 -7.20
N TYR A 53 -7.75 -40.35 -6.40
CA TYR A 53 -6.45 -39.77 -6.70
C TYR A 53 -5.69 -40.75 -7.60
N SER A 54 -5.65 -40.53 -8.92
CA SER A 54 -4.64 -41.17 -9.79
C SER A 54 -4.46 -40.45 -11.14
N ALA A 55 -3.28 -39.86 -11.31
CA ALA A 55 -2.37 -39.88 -12.47
C ALA A 55 -2.90 -39.79 -13.93
N PHE A 56 -2.13 -38.98 -14.69
CA PHE A 56 -2.01 -38.81 -16.16
C PHE A 56 -2.92 -37.73 -16.80
N GLU A 57 -2.41 -36.76 -17.57
CA GLU A 57 -1.40 -36.89 -18.64
C GLU A 57 -0.30 -35.80 -18.67
N VAL A 58 0.82 -36.21 -19.28
CA VAL A 58 2.16 -35.63 -19.31
C VAL A 58 2.39 -34.82 -20.61
N ASN A 59 3.10 -33.69 -20.52
CA ASN A 59 3.81 -32.99 -21.63
C ASN A 59 3.05 -32.09 -22.64
N SER A 60 2.25 -31.11 -22.21
CA SER A 60 1.86 -30.02 -23.15
C SER A 60 1.98 -28.57 -22.65
N ALA A 61 2.68 -28.30 -21.53
CA ALA A 61 3.04 -26.92 -21.17
C ALA A 61 4.31 -26.77 -20.31
N ALA A 62 5.35 -27.56 -20.59
CA ALA A 62 6.73 -27.14 -20.26
C ALA A 62 7.19 -25.90 -21.07
N SER A 63 6.28 -25.25 -21.82
CA SER A 63 6.57 -24.26 -22.88
C SER A 63 5.97 -22.86 -22.66
N MET A 64 5.37 -22.55 -21.50
CA MET A 64 4.96 -21.18 -21.16
C MET A 64 5.52 -20.73 -19.79
N ALA A 65 6.84 -20.51 -19.77
CA ALA A 65 7.61 -19.56 -18.95
C ALA A 65 7.30 -19.40 -17.43
N GLY A 66 8.24 -19.81 -16.57
CA GLY A 66 8.66 -19.02 -15.39
C GLY A 66 7.58 -18.55 -14.41
N ASN A 67 6.70 -19.44 -13.94
CA ASN A 67 5.55 -19.12 -13.08
C ASN A 67 5.95 -18.63 -11.67
N THR A 68 6.19 -17.32 -11.54
CA THR A 68 6.29 -16.64 -10.24
C THR A 68 4.89 -16.29 -9.70
N ALA A 69 4.79 -15.98 -8.41
CA ALA A 69 3.56 -15.49 -7.75
C ALA A 69 3.02 -14.18 -8.35
N LEU A 70 3.77 -13.53 -9.25
CA LEU A 70 3.35 -12.32 -9.94
C LEU A 70 2.10 -12.51 -10.79
N ARG A 71 1.83 -13.73 -11.28
CA ARG A 71 0.59 -14.02 -12.02
C ARG A 71 -0.68 -13.75 -11.20
N PHE A 72 -0.58 -13.80 -9.87
CA PHE A 72 -1.69 -13.54 -8.96
C PHE A 72 -1.83 -12.05 -8.60
N HIS A 73 -0.90 -11.19 -9.03
CA HIS A 73 -0.99 -9.78 -8.72
C HIS A 73 -2.21 -9.15 -9.40
N GLY A 74 -3.06 -8.50 -8.61
CA GLY A 74 -4.29 -7.88 -9.09
C GLY A 74 -5.34 -8.89 -9.58
N GLN A 75 -5.15 -10.18 -9.29
CA GLN A 75 -6.17 -11.22 -9.42
C GLN A 75 -6.62 -11.65 -8.02
N GLN A 76 -7.91 -11.93 -7.88
CA GLN A 76 -8.42 -12.53 -6.66
C GLN A 76 -7.88 -13.95 -6.54
N LEU A 77 -7.20 -14.26 -5.43
CA LEU A 77 -6.80 -15.63 -5.10
C LEU A 77 -8.06 -16.41 -4.76
N THR A 78 -8.32 -17.45 -5.54
CA THR A 78 -9.60 -18.19 -5.50
C THR A 78 -9.79 -19.00 -4.22
N ASP A 79 -8.70 -19.34 -3.54
CA ASP A 79 -8.75 -19.97 -2.22
C ASP A 79 -8.76 -18.96 -1.06
N ASN A 80 -8.41 -17.68 -1.28
CA ASN A 80 -8.23 -16.66 -0.23
C ASN A 80 -7.32 -17.11 0.95
N VAL A 81 -6.50 -18.14 0.74
CA VAL A 81 -5.60 -18.67 1.77
C VAL A 81 -4.17 -18.35 1.33
N PRO A 82 -3.51 -17.36 1.97
CA PRO A 82 -2.06 -17.29 1.87
C PRO A 82 -1.47 -18.61 2.35
N GLY A 83 -0.39 -19.06 1.71
CA GLY A 83 0.36 -20.19 2.23
C GLY A 83 0.68 -19.99 3.71
N ASP A 84 0.72 -21.09 4.46
CA ASP A 84 1.12 -21.14 5.88
C ASP A 84 2.65 -21.16 6.05
N GLY A 85 3.40 -21.00 4.96
CA GLY A 85 4.85 -21.05 4.92
C GLY A 85 5.41 -22.47 4.81
N VAL A 86 4.57 -23.50 4.91
CA VAL A 86 4.99 -24.91 5.02
C VAL A 86 4.29 -25.79 3.99
N SER A 87 2.98 -25.61 3.85
CA SER A 87 2.12 -26.29 2.89
C SER A 87 2.38 -25.79 1.46
N PRO A 88 2.32 -26.70 0.47
CA PRO A 88 2.41 -26.36 -0.93
C PRO A 88 1.31 -25.36 -1.33
N HIS A 89 1.71 -24.19 -1.79
CA HIS A 89 0.81 -23.19 -2.34
C HIS A 89 1.57 -22.38 -3.39
N PRO A 90 0.97 -21.95 -4.52
CA PRO A 90 1.70 -21.24 -5.59
C PRO A 90 2.38 -19.95 -5.16
N ILE A 91 1.82 -19.30 -4.14
CA ILE A 91 2.47 -18.13 -3.52
C ILE A 91 3.61 -18.58 -2.61
N ASN A 92 3.47 -19.69 -1.90
CA ASN A 92 4.51 -20.26 -1.05
C ASN A 92 5.45 -21.19 -1.83
N ASP A 93 6.11 -20.63 -2.85
CA ASP A 93 7.13 -21.29 -3.67
C ASP A 93 8.44 -20.49 -3.61
N PRO A 94 9.28 -20.71 -2.59
CA PRO A 94 10.54 -19.99 -2.42
C PRO A 94 11.51 -20.13 -3.60
N ALA A 95 11.47 -21.24 -4.33
CA ALA A 95 12.38 -21.47 -5.45
C ALA A 95 12.07 -20.52 -6.62
N ASN A 96 10.78 -20.26 -6.88
CA ASN A 96 10.35 -19.36 -7.95
C ASN A 96 10.18 -17.90 -7.49
N ASN A 97 9.74 -17.68 -6.24
CA ASN A 97 9.38 -16.35 -5.75
C ASN A 97 10.52 -15.68 -4.96
N GLY A 98 11.45 -16.47 -4.44
CA GLY A 98 12.44 -15.99 -3.47
C GLY A 98 11.84 -15.67 -2.10
N TRP A 99 10.58 -16.01 -1.84
CA TRP A 99 9.91 -15.81 -0.56
C TRP A 99 9.16 -17.08 -0.18
N SER A 100 9.16 -17.40 1.11
CA SER A 100 8.02 -18.10 1.70
C SER A 100 6.97 -17.08 2.08
N HIS A 101 5.71 -17.49 2.21
CA HIS A 101 4.64 -16.59 2.65
C HIS A 101 3.89 -17.20 3.81
N VAL A 102 3.52 -16.34 4.76
CA VAL A 102 2.62 -16.68 5.86
C VAL A 102 1.39 -15.78 5.81
N LYS A 103 0.28 -16.25 6.35
CA LYS A 103 -0.93 -15.43 6.50
C LYS A 103 -0.68 -14.25 7.46
N GLY A 104 -1.09 -13.05 7.04
CA GLY A 104 -1.08 -11.86 7.89
C GLY A 104 -1.97 -12.02 9.13
N THR A 105 -1.59 -11.37 10.23
CA THR A 105 -2.22 -11.53 11.55
C THR A 105 -3.42 -10.61 11.78
N GLY A 106 -3.78 -9.79 10.80
CA GLY A 106 -4.77 -8.71 10.94
C GLY A 106 -4.26 -7.46 11.66
N LYS A 107 -3.00 -7.48 12.14
CA LYS A 107 -2.38 -6.41 12.92
C LYS A 107 -1.03 -5.99 12.32
N LEU A 108 -0.80 -4.68 12.23
CA LEU A 108 0.47 -4.13 11.77
C LEU A 108 1.60 -4.34 12.79
N ASN A 109 2.73 -4.86 12.34
CA ASN A 109 4.01 -4.79 13.04
C ASN A 109 4.89 -3.73 12.37
N ILE A 110 4.96 -2.55 12.98
CA ILE A 110 5.57 -1.36 12.37
C ILE A 110 7.07 -1.58 12.09
N LEU A 111 7.81 -2.10 13.06
CA LEU A 111 9.26 -2.26 12.93
C LEU A 111 9.62 -3.34 11.90
N GLU A 112 8.86 -4.43 11.87
CA GLU A 112 9.02 -5.47 10.87
C GLU A 112 8.71 -4.95 9.46
N ALA A 113 7.63 -4.19 9.31
CA ALA A 113 7.26 -3.56 8.05
C ALA A 113 8.34 -2.59 7.55
N ILE A 114 8.84 -1.69 8.41
CA ILE A 114 9.90 -0.74 8.08
C ILE A 114 11.20 -1.48 7.73
N GLY A 115 11.61 -2.45 8.55
CA GLY A 115 12.80 -3.26 8.29
C GLY A 115 12.71 -4.01 6.96
N TRP A 116 11.55 -4.59 6.65
CA TRP A 116 11.29 -5.22 5.36
C TRP A 116 11.37 -4.22 4.21
N GLY A 117 10.77 -3.03 4.35
CA GLY A 117 10.81 -1.99 3.32
C GLY A 117 12.22 -1.59 2.92
N PHE A 118 13.09 -1.30 3.90
CA PHE A 118 14.50 -1.02 3.62
C PHE A 118 15.24 -2.22 3.04
N LYS A 119 15.02 -3.42 3.58
CA LYS A 119 15.62 -4.66 3.07
C LYS A 119 15.26 -4.88 1.60
N THR A 120 14.02 -4.63 1.21
CA THR A 120 13.55 -4.79 -0.17
C THR A 120 14.16 -3.75 -1.11
N VAL A 121 14.33 -2.48 -0.69
CA VAL A 121 15.05 -1.47 -1.48
C VAL A 121 16.48 -1.92 -1.78
N PHE A 122 17.22 -2.35 -0.76
CA PHE A 122 18.62 -2.74 -0.92
C PHE A 122 18.81 -4.16 -1.46
N GLY A 123 17.80 -5.03 -1.36
CA GLY A 123 17.77 -6.35 -1.97
C GLY A 123 17.49 -6.31 -3.47
N ASN A 124 16.83 -5.26 -3.96
CA ASN A 124 16.58 -5.04 -5.38
C ASN A 124 16.80 -3.56 -5.79
N PRO A 125 18.03 -3.04 -5.65
CA PRO A 125 18.32 -1.62 -5.81
C PRO A 125 18.20 -1.16 -7.27
N LYS A 126 18.37 -2.06 -8.24
CA LYS A 126 18.23 -1.79 -9.67
C LYS A 126 16.81 -1.39 -10.06
N LEU A 127 15.81 -1.85 -9.32
CA LEU A 127 14.43 -1.41 -9.48
C LEU A 127 14.12 -0.22 -8.57
N TRP A 128 14.40 -0.31 -7.28
CA TRP A 128 13.88 0.64 -6.30
C TRP A 128 14.59 2.00 -6.28
N LEU A 129 15.91 2.05 -6.54
CA LEU A 129 16.62 3.33 -6.55
C LEU A 129 16.23 4.20 -7.75
N PRO A 130 16.14 3.70 -9.00
CA PRO A 130 15.63 4.52 -10.09
C PRO A 130 14.18 4.97 -9.88
N LEU A 131 13.33 4.13 -9.29
CA LEU A 131 11.96 4.53 -8.94
C LEU A 131 11.94 5.63 -7.87
N GLY A 132 12.84 5.55 -6.88
CA GLY A 132 13.06 6.61 -5.90
C GLY A 132 13.53 7.93 -6.53
N VAL A 133 14.43 7.86 -7.53
CA VAL A 133 14.85 9.03 -8.32
C VAL A 133 13.68 9.64 -9.07
N VAL A 134 12.87 8.84 -9.76
CA VAL A 134 11.66 9.32 -10.46
C VAL A 134 10.71 10.00 -9.48
N TYR A 135 10.46 9.39 -8.32
CA TYR A 135 9.60 9.98 -7.29
C TYR A 135 10.14 11.33 -6.79
N LEU A 136 11.45 11.40 -6.51
CA LEU A 136 12.10 12.64 -6.08
C LEU A 136 11.93 13.73 -7.14
N LEU A 137 12.26 13.44 -8.41
CA LEU A 137 12.13 14.37 -9.52
C LEU A 137 10.69 14.90 -9.69
N LEU A 138 9.70 14.01 -9.59
CA LEU A 138 8.29 14.42 -9.61
C LEU A 138 7.94 15.34 -8.43
N SER A 139 8.51 15.09 -7.25
CA SER A 139 8.25 15.86 -6.03
C SER A 139 8.85 17.26 -6.05
N VAL A 140 9.96 17.46 -6.76
CA VAL A 140 10.66 18.76 -6.85
C VAL A 140 10.42 19.50 -8.17
N ALA A 141 9.62 18.96 -9.09
CA ALA A 141 9.43 19.51 -10.43
C ALA A 141 9.01 20.99 -10.44
N VAL A 142 8.15 21.39 -9.50
CA VAL A 142 7.68 22.79 -9.35
C VAL A 142 8.80 23.79 -9.07
N GLN A 143 9.90 23.35 -8.45
CA GLN A 143 11.02 24.21 -8.09
C GLN A 143 11.89 24.61 -9.29
N PHE A 144 11.84 23.82 -10.38
CA PHE A 144 12.64 24.07 -11.58
C PHE A 144 11.88 24.82 -12.66
N VAL A 145 10.59 24.54 -12.82
CA VAL A 145 9.74 25.19 -13.82
C VAL A 145 8.39 25.53 -13.18
N PRO A 146 8.20 26.75 -12.68
CA PRO A 146 6.92 27.15 -12.09
C PRO A 146 5.76 26.96 -13.08
N THR A 147 4.56 26.65 -12.57
CA THR A 147 3.35 26.33 -13.35
C THR A 147 3.41 25.00 -14.12
N VAL A 148 4.37 24.81 -15.03
CA VAL A 148 4.53 23.53 -15.78
C VAL A 148 4.92 22.40 -14.82
N GLY A 149 5.86 22.67 -13.92
CA GLY A 149 6.31 21.77 -12.87
C GLY A 149 5.19 21.40 -11.90
N THR A 150 4.23 22.30 -11.64
CA THR A 150 3.02 21.97 -10.86
C THR A 150 2.20 20.89 -11.55
N TRP A 151 1.96 21.02 -12.86
CA TRP A 151 1.21 20.02 -13.63
C TRP A 151 1.98 18.70 -13.78
N ILE A 152 3.31 18.74 -13.93
CA ILE A 152 4.17 17.55 -13.93
C ILE A 152 4.09 16.85 -12.58
N GLN A 153 4.20 17.60 -11.48
CA GLN A 153 4.11 17.05 -10.13
C GLN A 153 2.74 16.40 -9.92
N VAL A 154 1.65 17.16 -10.09
CA VAL A 154 0.29 16.67 -9.84
C VAL A 154 -0.06 15.49 -10.74
N GLY A 155 0.10 15.63 -12.06
CA GLY A 155 -0.22 14.56 -13.02
C GLY A 155 0.70 13.35 -12.85
N GLY A 156 2.00 13.60 -12.69
CA GLY A 156 3.01 12.57 -12.52
C GLY A 156 2.80 11.77 -11.25
N THR A 157 2.63 12.38 -10.08
CA THR A 157 2.39 11.65 -8.83
C THR A 157 1.04 10.94 -8.82
N THR A 158 0.02 11.52 -9.46
CA THR A 158 -1.32 10.92 -9.56
C THR A 158 -1.31 9.63 -10.39
N VAL A 159 -0.49 9.56 -11.43
CA VAL A 159 -0.34 8.35 -12.27
C VAL A 159 0.71 7.40 -11.68
N PHE A 160 1.85 7.93 -11.24
CA PHE A 160 2.97 7.12 -10.76
C PHE A 160 2.68 6.45 -9.41
N GLY A 161 1.95 7.11 -8.50
CA GLY A 161 1.59 6.56 -7.19
C GLY A 161 0.81 5.24 -7.28
N PRO A 162 -0.33 5.18 -7.98
CA PRO A 162 -1.09 3.94 -8.20
C PRO A 162 -0.29 2.82 -8.87
N TRP A 163 0.57 3.16 -9.84
CA TRP A 163 1.46 2.17 -10.46
C TRP A 163 2.49 1.64 -9.46
N MET A 164 3.09 2.52 -8.66
CA MET A 164 4.03 2.15 -7.59
C MET A 164 3.38 1.28 -6.52
N ILE A 165 2.07 1.46 -6.23
CA ILE A 165 1.33 0.55 -5.33
C ILE A 165 1.32 -0.87 -5.90
N GLY A 166 1.03 -1.01 -7.20
CA GLY A 166 1.12 -2.31 -7.88
C GLY A 166 2.52 -2.92 -7.79
N ALA A 167 3.55 -2.13 -8.04
CA ALA A 167 4.95 -2.55 -7.93
C ALA A 167 5.30 -3.02 -6.50
N ALA A 168 4.90 -2.26 -5.48
CA ALA A 168 5.17 -2.58 -4.09
C ALA A 168 4.41 -3.84 -3.64
N LEU A 169 3.15 -4.02 -4.10
CA LEU A 169 2.39 -5.25 -3.86
C LEU A 169 3.02 -6.47 -4.54
N GLN A 170 3.56 -6.34 -5.74
CA GLN A 170 4.31 -7.42 -6.41
C GLN A 170 5.60 -7.77 -5.67
N ALA A 171 6.26 -6.79 -5.05
CA ALA A 171 7.46 -7.03 -4.26
C ALA A 171 7.18 -7.89 -3.02
N THR A 172 5.93 -7.84 -2.52
CA THR A 172 5.49 -8.76 -1.46
C THR A 172 5.29 -10.19 -1.96
N LEU A 173 5.17 -10.41 -3.27
CA LEU A 173 4.94 -11.72 -3.89
C LEU A 173 6.25 -12.33 -4.43
N ALA A 174 7.13 -11.54 -5.04
CA ALA A 174 8.42 -12.00 -5.54
C ALA A 174 9.57 -11.07 -5.15
N ARG A 175 10.72 -11.66 -4.78
CA ARG A 175 11.90 -10.95 -4.27
C ARG A 175 12.60 -10.12 -5.35
N ASN A 176 12.82 -10.73 -6.51
CA ASN A 176 13.61 -10.15 -7.59
C ASN A 176 12.68 -9.73 -8.73
N LEU A 177 12.36 -8.43 -8.78
CA LEU A 177 11.54 -7.81 -9.81
C LEU A 177 12.39 -6.95 -10.72
N ASN A 178 12.14 -7.02 -12.02
CA ASN A 178 12.65 -6.06 -12.99
C ASN A 178 11.51 -5.17 -13.51
N PHE A 179 11.86 -4.10 -14.23
CA PHE A 179 10.86 -3.19 -14.83
C PHE A 179 9.85 -3.91 -15.74
N GLY A 180 10.28 -4.98 -16.42
CA GLY A 180 9.39 -5.79 -17.28
C GLY A 180 8.35 -6.59 -16.50
N ASP A 181 8.67 -6.96 -15.26
CA ASP A 181 7.84 -7.79 -14.39
C ASP A 181 6.72 -6.97 -13.75
N VAL A 182 6.97 -5.69 -13.47
CA VAL A 182 6.00 -4.81 -12.80
C VAL A 182 4.79 -4.57 -13.70
N LYS A 183 3.67 -5.19 -13.35
CA LYS A 183 2.36 -4.95 -13.97
C LYS A 183 1.43 -4.16 -13.03
N SER A 184 0.38 -3.54 -13.56
CA SER A 184 -0.67 -2.94 -12.74
C SER A 184 -2.02 -3.21 -13.40
N PRO A 185 -2.50 -4.47 -13.40
CA PRO A 185 -3.75 -4.84 -14.07
C PRO A 185 -4.96 -4.12 -13.48
N THR A 186 -4.85 -3.65 -12.23
CA THR A 186 -5.88 -2.91 -11.48
C THR A 186 -5.57 -1.43 -11.37
N PHE A 187 -4.73 -0.92 -12.27
CA PHE A 187 -4.31 0.47 -12.30
C PHE A 187 -5.49 1.44 -12.26
N GLY A 188 -6.51 1.23 -13.12
CA GLY A 188 -7.68 2.12 -13.18
C GLY A 188 -8.47 2.19 -11.87
N LYS A 189 -8.65 1.05 -11.20
CA LYS A 189 -9.34 0.98 -9.89
C LYS A 189 -8.51 1.67 -8.79
N THR A 190 -7.19 1.44 -8.79
CA THR A 190 -6.25 2.04 -7.84
C THR A 190 -6.14 3.55 -8.03
N LEU A 191 -6.07 4.00 -9.29
CA LEU A 191 -6.07 5.40 -9.68
C LEU A 191 -7.39 6.06 -9.27
N GLY A 192 -8.53 5.48 -9.61
CA GLY A 192 -9.84 6.00 -9.23
C GLY A 192 -9.99 6.13 -7.71
N MET A 193 -9.51 5.15 -6.94
CA MET A 193 -9.51 5.22 -5.47
C MET A 193 -8.59 6.34 -4.96
N SER A 194 -7.40 6.46 -5.53
CA SER A 194 -6.43 7.50 -5.14
C SER A 194 -6.98 8.89 -5.43
N VAL A 195 -7.58 9.10 -6.60
CA VAL A 195 -8.22 10.37 -6.98
C VAL A 195 -9.40 10.69 -6.06
N LEU A 196 -10.27 9.71 -5.78
CA LEU A 196 -11.39 9.90 -4.85
C LEU A 196 -10.91 10.38 -3.47
N LEU A 197 -9.88 9.73 -2.91
CA LEU A 197 -9.33 10.10 -1.62
C LEU A 197 -8.63 11.46 -1.64
N SER A 198 -7.93 11.79 -2.73
CA SER A 198 -7.34 13.13 -2.92
C SER A 198 -8.42 14.22 -2.93
N VAL A 199 -9.56 13.98 -3.58
CA VAL A 199 -10.70 14.91 -3.58
C VAL A 199 -11.31 15.03 -2.18
N ILE A 200 -11.52 13.90 -1.48
CA ILE A 200 -12.03 13.91 -0.09
C ILE A 200 -11.08 14.68 0.83
N ALA A 201 -9.77 14.42 0.74
CA ALA A 201 -8.76 15.09 1.54
C ALA A 201 -8.69 16.59 1.22
N MET A 202 -8.75 16.97 -0.07
CA MET A 202 -8.77 18.37 -0.50
C MET A 202 -10.00 19.10 0.06
N LEU A 203 -11.20 18.54 -0.11
CA LEU A 203 -12.43 19.15 0.40
C LEU A 203 -12.41 19.24 1.93
N GLY A 204 -11.98 18.18 2.61
CA GLY A 204 -11.81 18.16 4.06
C GLY A 204 -10.83 19.22 4.54
N MET A 205 -9.68 19.38 3.87
CA MET A 205 -8.67 20.39 4.20
C MET A 205 -9.18 21.80 3.95
N THR A 206 -9.88 22.04 2.84
CA THR A 206 -10.47 23.35 2.53
C THR A 206 -11.51 23.75 3.58
N VAL A 207 -12.41 22.85 3.95
CA VAL A 207 -13.41 23.11 5.00
C VAL A 207 -12.72 23.36 6.35
N LEU A 208 -11.74 22.53 6.70
CA LEU A 208 -10.99 22.66 7.94
C LEU A 208 -10.21 23.97 8.02
N LEU A 209 -9.44 24.31 6.99
CA LEU A 209 -8.66 25.56 6.94
C LEU A 209 -9.56 26.79 6.87
N THR A 210 -10.74 26.71 6.25
CA THR A 210 -11.71 27.81 6.27
C THR A 210 -12.22 28.04 7.70
N ALA A 211 -12.61 26.97 8.40
CA ALA A 211 -13.08 27.04 9.78
C ALA A 211 -11.98 27.55 10.74
N LEU A 212 -10.77 26.98 10.65
CA LEU A 212 -9.63 27.42 11.47
C LEU A 212 -9.18 28.83 11.09
N GLY A 213 -9.25 29.20 9.81
CA GLY A 213 -8.92 30.52 9.29
C GLY A 213 -9.84 31.59 9.85
N ILE A 214 -11.16 31.36 9.89
CA ILE A 214 -12.11 32.29 10.54
C ILE A 214 -11.71 32.54 12.00
N GLY A 215 -11.36 31.47 12.72
CA GLY A 215 -10.88 31.58 14.10
C GLY A 215 -9.56 32.34 14.22
N ALA A 216 -8.60 32.04 13.34
CA ALA A 216 -7.29 32.69 13.29
C ALA A 216 -7.40 34.19 13.01
N PHE A 217 -8.15 34.59 12.00
CA PHE A 217 -8.34 36.01 11.66
C PHE A 217 -9.10 36.75 12.77
N SER A 218 -10.04 36.10 13.45
CA SER A 218 -10.76 36.70 14.59
C SER A 218 -9.87 36.89 15.82
N ALA A 219 -8.73 36.18 15.89
CA ALA A 219 -7.77 36.27 17.00
C ALA A 219 -6.66 37.31 16.77
N ILE A 220 -6.60 37.94 15.58
CA ILE A 220 -5.64 39.01 15.30
C ILE A 220 -6.12 40.30 15.96
N ASP A 221 -5.25 40.95 16.73
CA ASP A 221 -5.50 42.29 17.25
C ASP A 221 -5.43 43.30 16.09
N PRO A 222 -6.52 44.01 15.76
CA PRO A 222 -6.53 44.98 14.67
C PRO A 222 -5.52 46.12 14.83
N THR A 223 -5.09 46.43 16.06
CA THR A 223 -4.10 47.48 16.33
C THR A 223 -2.68 47.08 15.92
N MET A 224 -2.44 45.78 15.78
CA MET A 224 -1.17 45.21 15.33
C MET A 224 -1.12 45.07 13.80
N ILE A 225 -2.15 45.49 13.07
CA ILE A 225 -2.17 45.49 11.61
C ILE A 225 -1.63 46.85 11.13
N PRO A 226 -0.39 46.92 10.64
CA PRO A 226 0.19 48.18 10.19
C PRO A 226 -0.50 48.69 8.93
N GLU A 227 -0.55 50.01 8.76
CA GLU A 227 -1.07 50.64 7.53
C GLU A 227 -0.20 50.33 6.30
N ASN A 228 1.11 50.13 6.51
CA ASN A 228 2.02 49.65 5.48
C ASN A 228 2.22 48.13 5.62
N PRO A 229 1.78 47.31 4.66
CA PRO A 229 1.97 45.86 4.69
C PRO A 229 3.44 45.40 4.73
N GLU A 230 4.38 46.22 4.23
CA GLU A 230 5.82 45.90 4.27
C GLU A 230 6.34 45.81 5.71
N ALA A 231 5.75 46.59 6.62
CA ALA A 231 6.14 46.59 8.03
C ALA A 231 5.86 45.25 8.74
N ILE A 232 4.95 44.40 8.20
CA ILE A 232 4.71 43.05 8.73
C ILE A 232 5.94 42.17 8.57
N MET A 233 6.73 42.35 7.51
CA MET A 233 7.91 41.52 7.25
C MET A 233 9.18 42.07 7.89
N ASP A 234 9.22 43.37 8.16
CA ASP A 234 10.40 44.07 8.71
C ASP A 234 10.47 43.99 10.25
N ASP A 235 9.34 43.85 10.93
CA ASP A 235 9.27 43.70 12.38
C ASP A 235 8.85 42.26 12.78
N PRO A 236 9.73 41.48 13.43
CA PRO A 236 9.39 40.15 13.92
C PRO A 236 8.18 40.11 14.87
N GLU A 237 7.99 41.14 15.70
CA GLU A 237 6.87 41.16 16.66
C GLU A 237 5.53 41.30 15.93
N THR A 238 5.43 42.29 15.04
CA THR A 238 4.28 42.47 14.15
C THR A 238 4.05 41.24 13.26
N PHE A 239 5.12 40.64 12.71
CA PHE A 239 5.04 39.42 11.92
C PHE A 239 4.32 38.30 12.68
N PHE A 240 4.78 37.98 13.89
CA PHE A 240 4.20 36.90 14.69
C PHE A 240 2.81 37.26 15.23
N ALA A 241 2.53 38.52 15.53
CA ALA A 241 1.20 38.95 15.96
C ALA A 241 0.13 38.73 14.86
N VAL A 242 0.47 39.01 13.60
CA VAL A 242 -0.47 38.89 12.48
C VAL A 242 -0.45 37.48 11.86
N MET A 243 0.73 36.90 11.64
CA MET A 243 0.88 35.60 10.97
C MET A 243 0.83 34.41 11.94
N GLY A 244 1.13 34.61 13.21
CA GLY A 244 1.13 33.56 14.23
C GLY A 244 -0.19 32.79 14.31
N PRO A 245 -1.35 33.45 14.43
CA PRO A 245 -2.65 32.77 14.42
C PRO A 245 -2.90 31.97 13.13
N VAL A 246 -2.52 32.49 11.97
CA VAL A 246 -2.68 31.83 10.66
C VAL A 246 -1.78 30.60 10.55
N MET A 247 -0.52 30.71 10.95
CA MET A 247 0.42 29.59 10.99
C MET A 247 -0.02 28.53 12.00
N ALA A 248 -0.55 28.93 13.16
CA ALA A 248 -1.11 28.02 14.15
C ALA A 248 -2.32 27.27 13.59
N ALA A 249 -3.25 27.95 12.91
CA ALA A 249 -4.37 27.30 12.23
C ALA A 249 -3.90 26.30 11.17
N PHE A 250 -2.89 26.65 10.36
CA PHE A 250 -2.31 25.73 9.40
C PHE A 250 -1.69 24.51 10.08
N GLY A 251 -0.88 24.72 11.12
CA GLY A 251 -0.24 23.65 11.89
C GLY A 251 -1.26 22.71 12.55
N ILE A 252 -2.30 23.25 13.17
CA ILE A 252 -3.43 22.48 13.73
C ILE A 252 -4.12 21.69 12.61
N GLY A 253 -4.34 22.30 11.46
CA GLY A 253 -4.92 21.64 10.29
C GLY A 253 -4.12 20.41 9.85
N LEU A 254 -2.77 20.53 9.80
CA LEU A 254 -1.88 19.41 9.51
C LEU A 254 -1.97 18.29 10.56
N VAL A 255 -2.03 18.64 11.84
CA VAL A 255 -2.17 17.66 12.93
C VAL A 255 -3.50 16.92 12.82
N VAL A 256 -4.60 17.63 12.58
CA VAL A 256 -5.93 17.02 12.38
C VAL A 256 -5.90 16.06 11.18
N MET A 257 -5.29 16.45 10.06
CA MET A 257 -5.15 15.57 8.91
C MET A 257 -4.29 14.35 9.20
N LEU A 258 -3.18 14.51 9.93
CA LEU A 258 -2.37 13.38 10.39
C LEU A 258 -3.20 12.40 11.22
N LEU A 259 -4.05 12.90 12.13
CA LEU A 259 -4.93 12.09 12.96
C LEU A 259 -6.05 11.40 12.16
N ILE A 260 -6.53 11.99 11.07
CA ILE A 260 -7.56 11.37 10.21
C ILE A 260 -6.93 10.33 9.26
N SER A 261 -5.67 10.53 8.86
CA SER A 261 -5.01 9.75 7.82
C SER A 261 -5.04 8.21 7.98
N PRO A 262 -4.94 7.61 9.19
CA PRO A 262 -5.01 6.15 9.36
C PRO A 262 -6.30 5.52 8.82
N LEU A 263 -7.42 6.26 8.82
CA LEU A 263 -8.72 5.77 8.35
C LEU A 263 -8.78 5.64 6.82
N PHE A 264 -7.91 6.34 6.10
CA PHE A 264 -7.91 6.43 4.63
C PHE A 264 -6.64 5.88 3.97
N MET A 265 -5.68 5.42 4.76
CA MET A 265 -4.36 5.00 4.28
C MET A 265 -4.38 3.73 3.42
N LEU A 266 -5.34 2.82 3.64
CA LEU A 266 -5.28 1.46 3.09
C LEU A 266 -6.12 1.25 1.82
N GLN A 267 -7.09 2.11 1.55
CA GLN A 267 -8.07 1.97 0.47
C GLN A 267 -7.40 1.81 -0.92
N PRO A 268 -6.36 2.57 -1.29
CA PRO A 268 -5.64 2.36 -2.55
C PRO A 268 -4.96 0.99 -2.62
N TRP A 269 -4.49 0.45 -1.50
CA TRP A 269 -3.86 -0.88 -1.43
C TRP A 269 -4.88 -2.00 -1.62
N PHE A 270 -6.05 -1.90 -0.99
CA PHE A 270 -7.17 -2.81 -1.26
C PHE A 270 -7.65 -2.73 -2.72
N ALA A 271 -7.64 -1.53 -3.32
CA ALA A 271 -7.98 -1.36 -4.73
C ALA A 271 -6.92 -2.03 -5.64
N GLY A 272 -5.64 -1.85 -5.34
CA GLY A 272 -4.52 -2.44 -6.08
C GLY A 272 -4.43 -3.95 -5.97
N ASP A 273 -4.74 -4.52 -4.81
CA ASP A 273 -4.73 -5.97 -4.61
C ASP A 273 -5.92 -6.68 -5.28
N ASN A 274 -6.97 -5.93 -5.61
CA ASN A 274 -8.15 -6.39 -6.34
C ASN A 274 -8.99 -7.51 -5.69
N ASN A 275 -8.94 -7.63 -4.38
CA ASN A 275 -9.77 -8.58 -3.65
C ASN A 275 -11.17 -7.99 -3.34
N GLY A 276 -11.96 -7.77 -4.40
CA GLY A 276 -13.35 -7.28 -4.31
C GLY A 276 -13.67 -6.10 -5.25
N THR A 277 -14.84 -5.48 -5.09
CA THR A 277 -15.29 -4.33 -5.87
C THR A 277 -14.63 -3.01 -5.43
N PHE A 278 -14.90 -1.91 -6.14
CA PHE A 278 -14.43 -0.56 -5.76
C PHE A 278 -14.95 -0.16 -4.38
N GLY A 279 -16.25 -0.37 -4.11
CA GLY A 279 -16.86 -0.06 -2.82
C GLY A 279 -16.32 -0.93 -1.68
N GLN A 280 -16.09 -2.22 -1.93
CA GLN A 280 -15.45 -3.13 -0.96
C GLN A 280 -14.01 -2.71 -0.64
N ALA A 281 -13.26 -2.18 -1.62
CA ALA A 281 -11.93 -1.64 -1.34
C ALA A 281 -11.99 -0.41 -0.43
N PHE A 282 -12.96 0.47 -0.63
CA PHE A 282 -13.16 1.64 0.23
C PHE A 282 -13.52 1.24 1.66
N THR A 283 -14.55 0.40 1.82
CA THR A 283 -15.05 0.00 3.14
C THR A 283 -14.07 -0.93 3.87
N GLY A 284 -13.42 -1.84 3.14
CA GLY A 284 -12.36 -2.71 3.65
C GLY A 284 -11.16 -1.91 4.17
N GLY A 285 -10.68 -0.94 3.38
CA GLY A 285 -9.59 -0.06 3.79
C GLY A 285 -9.95 0.76 5.03
N PHE A 286 -11.18 1.29 5.11
CA PHE A 286 -11.64 2.07 6.27
C PHE A 286 -11.73 1.20 7.54
N LYS A 287 -12.35 0.02 7.46
CA LYS A 287 -12.46 -0.92 8.59
C LYS A 287 -11.09 -1.39 9.07
N ALA A 288 -10.20 -1.70 8.13
CA ALA A 288 -8.82 -2.08 8.41
C ALA A 288 -8.04 -0.93 9.08
N GLY A 289 -8.24 0.29 8.59
CA GLY A 289 -7.71 1.53 9.16
C GLY A 289 -8.16 1.75 10.60
N ALA A 290 -9.47 1.66 10.85
CA ALA A 290 -10.04 1.80 12.19
C ALA A 290 -9.52 0.73 13.17
N ARG A 291 -9.47 -0.55 12.75
CA ARG A 291 -8.98 -1.66 13.58
C ARG A 291 -7.49 -1.53 13.93
N ASN A 292 -6.71 -0.87 13.07
CA ASN A 292 -5.27 -0.66 13.27
C ASN A 292 -4.90 0.80 13.52
N TYR A 293 -5.85 1.64 13.92
CA TYR A 293 -5.71 3.10 13.94
C TYR A 293 -4.42 3.57 14.61
N GLY A 294 -4.18 3.17 15.87
CA GLY A 294 -2.98 3.58 16.60
C GLY A 294 -1.67 3.08 15.99
N ARG A 295 -1.68 1.89 15.37
CA ARG A 295 -0.50 1.34 14.69
C ARG A 295 -0.21 2.06 13.38
N LEU A 296 -1.24 2.37 12.61
CA LEU A 296 -1.13 3.11 11.37
C LEU A 296 -0.76 4.58 11.62
N LEU A 297 -1.26 5.18 12.71
CA LEU A 297 -0.82 6.50 13.16
C LEU A 297 0.67 6.47 13.56
N GLY A 298 1.09 5.50 14.37
CA GLY A 298 2.49 5.31 14.72
C GLY A 298 3.39 5.07 13.50
N PHE A 299 2.91 4.28 12.54
CA PHE A 299 3.59 4.08 11.25
C PHE A 299 3.69 5.39 10.46
N ALA A 300 2.61 6.17 10.34
CA ALA A 300 2.60 7.44 9.62
C ALA A 300 3.60 8.43 10.22
N VAL A 301 3.65 8.55 11.55
CA VAL A 301 4.62 9.38 12.26
C VAL A 301 6.05 8.88 12.02
N LEU A 302 6.31 7.58 12.19
CA LEU A 302 7.65 7.02 12.02
C LEU A 302 8.13 7.14 10.57
N ALA A 303 7.27 6.81 9.59
CA ALA A 303 7.57 6.97 8.17
C ALA A 303 7.81 8.44 7.81
N GLY A 304 7.02 9.36 8.39
CA GLY A 304 7.22 10.81 8.28
C GLY A 304 8.59 11.24 8.80
N LEU A 305 8.99 10.80 10.00
CA LEU A 305 10.31 11.10 10.56
C LEU A 305 11.46 10.51 9.73
N ILE A 306 11.30 9.27 9.24
CA ILE A 306 12.27 8.63 8.35
C ILE A 306 12.45 9.44 7.07
N ASN A 307 11.35 9.89 6.45
CA ASN A 307 11.40 10.72 5.25
C ASN A 307 11.96 12.11 5.55
N LEU A 308 11.65 12.70 6.71
CA LEU A 308 12.24 13.98 7.14
C LEU A 308 13.77 13.85 7.27
N ILE A 309 14.26 12.78 7.89
CA ILE A 309 15.70 12.48 7.96
C ILE A 309 16.30 12.27 6.57
N GLY A 310 15.59 11.55 5.69
CA GLY A 310 15.97 11.37 4.29
C GLY A 310 16.02 12.67 3.49
N ALA A 311 15.26 13.70 3.90
CA ALA A 311 15.26 15.00 3.27
C ALA A 311 16.45 15.89 3.69
N ILE A 312 17.06 15.67 4.87
CA ILE A 312 18.21 16.45 5.39
C ILE A 312 19.38 16.55 4.39
N PRO A 313 19.84 15.47 3.72
CA PRO A 313 20.91 15.55 2.72
C PRO A 313 20.39 16.11 1.38
N PHE A 314 19.78 17.30 1.41
CA PHE A 314 19.20 18.00 0.25
C PHE A 314 18.20 17.14 -0.54
N GLY A 315 17.40 16.33 0.15
CA GLY A 315 16.41 15.44 -0.48
C GLY A 315 16.99 14.14 -1.04
N LEU A 316 18.32 13.94 -1.10
CA LEU A 316 18.90 12.75 -1.72
C LEU A 316 18.56 11.45 -0.97
N GLY A 317 18.40 11.51 0.35
CA GLY A 317 17.97 10.36 1.14
C GLY A 317 16.55 9.91 0.82
N LEU A 318 15.71 10.79 0.26
CA LEU A 318 14.34 10.45 -0.19
C LEU A 318 14.33 9.43 -1.32
N ILE A 319 15.42 9.31 -2.09
CA ILE A 319 15.59 8.25 -3.11
C ILE A 319 15.48 6.86 -2.48
N VAL A 320 15.85 6.73 -1.20
CA VAL A 320 15.76 5.47 -0.45
C VAL A 320 14.53 5.45 0.44
N THR A 321 14.26 6.52 1.20
CA THR A 321 13.24 6.48 2.25
C THR A 321 11.82 6.46 1.70
N LEU A 322 11.55 7.10 0.56
CA LEU A 322 10.23 7.07 -0.08
C LEU A 322 9.86 5.65 -0.56
N PRO A 323 10.68 4.95 -1.37
CA PRO A 323 10.36 3.58 -1.73
C PRO A 323 10.36 2.65 -0.50
N ALA A 324 11.27 2.83 0.47
CA ALA A 324 11.30 2.00 1.67
C ALA A 324 10.02 2.11 2.51
N THR A 325 9.54 3.33 2.77
CA THR A 325 8.29 3.54 3.53
C THR A 325 7.06 3.09 2.76
N MET A 326 7.06 3.22 1.42
CA MET A 326 5.99 2.68 0.58
C MET A 326 5.94 1.15 0.59
N LEU A 327 7.10 0.49 0.46
CA LEU A 327 7.23 -0.96 0.57
C LEU A 327 6.84 -1.45 1.96
N ALA A 328 7.23 -0.72 3.00
CA ALA A 328 6.80 -1.02 4.36
C ALA A 328 5.28 -0.97 4.50
N LEU A 329 4.60 0.00 3.86
CA LEU A 329 3.14 0.04 3.87
C LEU A 329 2.52 -1.10 3.05
N ALA A 330 3.15 -1.55 1.96
CA ALA A 330 2.70 -2.74 1.22
C ALA A 330 2.78 -4.02 2.09
N TYR A 331 3.88 -4.19 2.81
CA TYR A 331 4.06 -5.28 3.77
C TYR A 331 3.05 -5.18 4.93
N GLY A 332 2.90 -3.99 5.48
CA GLY A 332 1.92 -3.69 6.53
C GLY A 332 0.49 -3.94 6.07
N TYR A 333 0.16 -3.60 4.83
CA TYR A 333 -1.11 -3.96 4.20
C TYR A 333 -1.32 -5.47 4.21
N ARG A 334 -0.35 -6.28 3.76
CA ARG A 334 -0.43 -7.75 3.82
C ARG A 334 -0.66 -8.27 5.24
N GLN A 335 -0.01 -7.66 6.24
CA GLN A 335 -0.25 -8.02 7.64
C GLN A 335 -1.68 -7.70 8.09
N ILE A 336 -2.19 -6.51 7.76
CA ILE A 336 -3.50 -6.02 8.20
C ILE A 336 -4.66 -6.72 7.46
N SER A 337 -4.48 -7.01 6.17
CA SER A 337 -5.48 -7.64 5.31
C SER A 337 -5.54 -9.16 5.47
N ALA A 338 -4.68 -9.74 6.31
CA ALA A 338 -4.46 -11.18 6.38
C ALA A 338 -4.04 -11.78 5.02
N GLY A 339 -3.35 -10.99 4.19
CA GLY A 339 -2.77 -11.42 2.92
C GLY A 339 -1.43 -12.15 3.08
N PRO A 340 -0.78 -12.49 1.95
CA PRO A 340 0.52 -13.16 1.95
C PRO A 340 1.65 -12.23 2.42
N VAL A 341 2.14 -12.48 3.64
CA VAL A 341 3.27 -11.76 4.22
C VAL A 341 4.56 -12.49 3.86
N PRO A 342 5.49 -11.88 3.12
CA PRO A 342 6.73 -12.54 2.74
C PRO A 342 7.63 -12.78 3.96
N LYS A 343 8.27 -13.95 3.97
CA LYS A 343 9.23 -14.40 4.97
C LYS A 343 10.46 -14.96 4.27
N GLU A 344 11.57 -14.98 5.01
CA GLU A 344 12.74 -15.70 4.54
C GLU A 344 12.40 -17.19 4.46
N PRO A 345 12.80 -17.87 3.37
CA PRO A 345 12.67 -19.31 3.28
C PRO A 345 13.39 -19.96 4.47
N THR A 346 12.72 -20.87 5.17
CA THR A 346 13.37 -21.72 6.17
C THR A 346 14.32 -22.66 5.43
N ALA A 347 15.60 -22.64 5.83
CA ALA A 347 16.62 -23.56 5.30
C ALA A 347 16.36 -25.00 5.73
#